data_AF-A0A936CGI4-F1
#
_entry.id   AF-A0A936CGI4-F1
#
_cell.length_a   1.000
_cell.length_b   1.000
_cell.length_c   1.000
_cell.angle_alpha   90.00
_cell.angle_beta   90.00
_cell.angle_gamma   90.00
#
_symmetry.space_group_name_H-M   'P 1'
#
loop_
_entity.id
_entity.type
_entity.pdbx_description
1 polymer ?
#
loop_
_entity_poly.entity_id
_entity_poly.type
_entity_poly.pdbx_seq_one_letter_code
_entity_poly.pdbx_strand_id
1 'polypeptide(L)'
;MDLVERGVTVPDAYASIFERDIEALKECDLLLLVLDGRTIDEGAAFELGFAHAYRKTCVGLQTDPRRLLPLGNNPMLAGALDVVFSHTGELCSWL
;
A
#
# COMPACT_ATOMS: atom_id res chain seq x y z
N MET A 1 -0.77 9.32 17.57
CA MET A 1 -0.51 10.25 18.70
C MET A 1 -1.76 10.42 19.57
N ASP A 2 -2.95 10.61 18.96
CA ASP A 2 -4.24 10.77 19.67
C ASP A 2 -4.63 9.64 20.67
N LEU A 3 -4.44 8.35 20.35
CA LEU A 3 -4.92 7.26 21.24
C LEU A 3 -4.14 7.14 22.56
N VAL A 4 -2.82 7.28 22.51
CA VAL A 4 -1.97 7.18 23.71
C VAL A 4 -2.16 8.40 24.61
N GLU A 5 -2.35 9.59 24.02
CA GLU A 5 -2.70 10.81 24.77
C GLU A 5 -4.07 10.70 25.45
N ARG A 6 -4.97 9.88 24.91
CA ARG A 6 -6.29 9.55 25.48
C ARG A 6 -6.26 8.40 26.49
N GLY A 7 -5.07 7.93 26.89
CA GLY A 7 -4.88 6.92 27.94
C GLY A 7 -4.94 5.47 27.47
N VAL A 8 -4.96 5.22 26.15
CA VAL A 8 -4.87 3.86 25.60
C VAL A 8 -3.42 3.36 25.72
N THR A 9 -3.25 2.08 26.09
CA THR A 9 -1.91 1.49 26.14
C THR A 9 -1.30 1.40 24.74
N VAL A 10 0.03 1.43 24.64
CA VAL A 10 0.71 1.28 23.34
C VAL A 10 0.32 -0.04 22.64
N PRO A 11 0.31 -1.21 23.31
CA PRO A 11 -0.15 -2.45 22.70
C PRO A 11 -1.58 -2.38 22.14
N ASP A 12 -2.53 -1.83 22.90
CA ASP A 12 -3.92 -1.74 22.46
C ASP A 12 -4.09 -0.75 21.30
N ALA A 13 -3.33 0.35 21.29
CA ALA A 13 -3.33 1.29 20.19
C ALA A 13 -2.78 0.65 18.90
N TYR A 14 -1.71 -0.15 18.99
CA TYR A 14 -1.14 -0.86 17.86
C TYR A 14 -2.09 -1.92 17.32
N ALA A 15 -2.70 -2.73 18.21
CA ALA A 15 -3.69 -3.73 17.82
C ALA A 15 -4.89 -3.07 17.13
N SER A 16 -5.41 -1.98 17.69
CA SER A 16 -6.55 -1.26 17.11
C SER A 16 -6.24 -0.69 15.72
N ILE A 17 -5.04 -0.14 15.50
CA ILE A 17 -4.64 0.37 14.19
C ILE A 17 -4.53 -0.79 13.19
N PHE A 18 -3.78 -1.83 13.55
CA PHE A 18 -3.58 -2.99 12.69
C PHE A 18 -4.90 -3.66 12.28
N GLU A 19 -5.81 -3.89 13.23
CA GLU A 19 -7.12 -4.50 12.95
C GLU A 19 -7.96 -3.64 12.01
N ARG A 20 -7.93 -2.32 12.17
CA ARG A 20 -8.65 -1.39 11.29
C ARG A 20 -8.10 -1.41 9.87
N ASP A 21 -6.78 -1.45 9.71
CA ASP A 21 -6.15 -1.50 8.39
C ASP A 21 -6.45 -2.84 7.70
N ILE A 22 -6.38 -3.95 8.43
CA ILE A 22 -6.78 -5.27 7.91
C ILE A 22 -8.25 -5.30 7.49
N GLU A 23 -9.15 -4.71 8.26
CA GLU A 23 -10.57 -4.69 7.91
C GLU A 23 -10.82 -3.81 6.68
N ALA A 24 -10.15 -2.65 6.59
CA ALA A 24 -10.22 -1.81 5.40
C ALA A 24 -9.73 -2.54 4.13
N LEU A 25 -8.66 -3.34 4.24
CA LEU A 25 -8.15 -4.17 3.14
C LEU A 25 -9.12 -5.28 2.72
N LYS A 26 -9.92 -5.83 3.65
CA LYS A 26 -10.95 -6.83 3.32
C LYS A 26 -12.16 -6.20 2.66
N GLU A 27 -12.56 -5.01 3.10
CA GLU A 27 -13.75 -4.30 2.63
C GLU A 27 -13.52 -3.59 1.30
N CYS A 28 -12.28 -3.21 0.97
CA CYS A 28 -12.02 -2.48 -0.27
C CYS A 28 -12.23 -3.35 -1.52
N ASP A 29 -12.68 -2.72 -2.61
CA ASP A 29 -12.70 -3.35 -3.93
C ASP A 29 -11.31 -3.33 -4.58
N LEU A 30 -10.55 -2.29 -4.29
CA LEU A 30 -9.26 -1.99 -4.89
C LEU A 30 -8.30 -1.39 -3.87
N LEU A 31 -7.03 -1.80 -3.97
CA LEU A 31 -5.91 -1.21 -3.26
C LEU A 31 -5.05 -0.39 -4.24
N LEU A 32 -4.88 0.90 -3.94
CA LEU A 32 -3.97 1.79 -4.66
C LEU A 32 -2.71 2.03 -3.82
N LEU A 33 -1.56 1.59 -4.32
CA LEU A 33 -0.25 1.85 -3.73
C LEU A 33 0.44 3.04 -4.41
N VAL A 34 0.86 4.01 -3.60
CA VAL A 34 1.81 5.04 -4.04
C VAL A 34 3.23 4.48 -3.90
N LEU A 35 3.92 4.35 -5.02
CA LEU A 35 5.24 3.72 -5.14
C LEU A 35 6.39 4.73 -5.12
N ASP A 36 6.09 5.99 -4.78
CA ASP A 36 7.07 7.07 -4.80
C ASP A 36 8.09 6.94 -3.67
N GLY A 37 9.32 7.35 -3.96
CA GLY A 37 10.45 7.23 -3.05
C GLY A 37 11.44 6.14 -3.46
N ARG A 38 12.63 6.19 -2.85
CA ARG A 38 13.73 5.28 -3.18
C ARG A 38 13.41 3.82 -2.83
N THR A 39 12.66 3.61 -1.76
CA THR A 39 12.23 2.31 -1.25
C THR A 39 10.77 2.40 -0.89
N ILE A 40 9.99 1.37 -1.24
CA ILE A 40 8.59 1.27 -0.82
C ILE A 40 8.54 1.05 0.69
N ASP A 41 7.58 1.68 1.34
CA ASP A 41 7.30 1.50 2.76
C ASP A 41 6.98 0.02 3.06
N GLU A 42 7.54 -0.48 4.16
CA GLU A 42 7.38 -1.89 4.57
C GLU A 42 5.94 -2.23 4.98
N GLY A 43 5.21 -1.26 5.54
CA GLY A 43 3.78 -1.36 5.81
C GLY A 43 2.99 -1.46 4.50
N ALA A 44 3.22 -0.55 3.55
CA ALA A 44 2.57 -0.60 2.24
C ALA A 44 2.86 -1.91 1.48
N ALA A 45 4.09 -2.43 1.57
CA ALA A 45 4.44 -3.72 0.98
C ALA A 45 3.71 -4.90 1.65
N PHE A 46 3.51 -4.85 2.97
CA PHE A 46 2.71 -5.84 3.71
C PHE A 46 1.24 -5.81 3.26
N GLU A 47 0.66 -4.61 3.17
CA GLU A 47 -0.73 -4.40 2.72
C GLU A 47 -0.94 -4.92 1.29
N LEU A 48 -0.01 -4.65 0.37
CA LEU A 48 -0.04 -5.20 -0.99
C LEU A 48 -0.02 -6.72 -0.99
N GLY A 49 0.86 -7.33 -0.19
CA GLY A 49 0.93 -8.79 -0.08
C GLY A 49 -0.37 -9.40 0.41
N PHE A 50 -1.00 -8.78 1.42
CA PHE A 50 -2.29 -9.20 1.95
C PHE A 50 -3.40 -9.07 0.89
N ALA A 51 -3.51 -7.89 0.26
CA ALA A 51 -4.52 -7.61 -0.76
C ALA A 51 -4.41 -8.55 -1.97
N HIS A 52 -3.19 -8.81 -2.44
CA HIS A 52 -2.92 -9.77 -3.51
C HIS A 52 -3.37 -11.19 -3.12
N ALA A 53 -3.02 -11.65 -1.91
CA ALA A 53 -3.45 -12.96 -1.42
C ALA A 53 -4.98 -13.06 -1.28
N TYR A 54 -5.63 -11.94 -0.95
CA TYR A 54 -7.09 -11.83 -0.85
C TYR A 54 -7.78 -11.56 -2.20
N ARG A 55 -7.02 -11.58 -3.32
CA ARG A 55 -7.49 -11.35 -4.69
C ARG A 55 -8.16 -9.99 -4.90
N LYS A 56 -7.69 -8.96 -4.21
CA LYS A 56 -8.08 -7.57 -4.49
C LYS A 56 -7.39 -7.08 -5.77
N THR A 57 -8.02 -6.15 -6.47
CA THR A 57 -7.35 -5.41 -7.54
C THR A 57 -6.28 -4.52 -6.92
N CYS A 58 -5.03 -4.71 -7.33
CA CYS A 58 -3.87 -4.03 -6.77
C CYS A 58 -3.25 -3.12 -7.84
N VAL A 59 -3.31 -1.80 -7.61
CA VAL A 59 -2.87 -0.77 -8.56
C VAL A 59 -1.72 0.03 -7.98
N GLY A 60 -0.71 0.33 -8.79
CA GLY A 60 0.41 1.19 -8.42
C GLY A 60 0.32 2.56 -9.07
N LEU A 61 0.73 3.61 -8.36
CA LEU A 61 1.05 4.93 -8.90
C LEU A 61 2.51 5.23 -8.61
N GLN A 62 3.31 5.48 -9.64
CA GLN A 62 4.73 5.79 -9.52
C GLN A 62 5.08 7.03 -10.34
N THR A 63 4.95 8.20 -9.72
CA THR A 63 5.28 9.48 -10.36
C THR A 63 6.76 9.82 -10.22
N ASP A 64 7.43 9.26 -9.22
CA ASP A 64 8.85 9.40 -8.96
C ASP A 64 9.65 8.24 -9.61
N PRO A 65 10.58 8.53 -10.54
CA PRO A 65 11.37 7.50 -11.20
C PRO A 65 12.48 6.93 -10.31
N ARG A 66 12.73 7.48 -9.11
CA ARG A 66 13.76 6.96 -8.19
C ARG A 66 13.35 5.56 -7.72
N ARG A 67 14.29 4.61 -7.80
CA ARG A 67 14.09 3.20 -7.41
C ARG A 67 15.35 2.65 -6.77
N LEU A 68 15.18 1.65 -5.90
CA LEU A 68 16.31 0.94 -5.27
C LEU A 68 17.06 0.06 -6.29
N LEU A 69 16.32 -0.59 -7.19
CA LEU A 69 16.88 -1.53 -8.15
C LEU A 69 17.28 -0.81 -9.46
N PRO A 70 18.33 -1.30 -10.15
CA PRO A 70 18.74 -0.74 -11.45
C PRO A 70 17.67 -0.88 -12.54
N LEU A 71 16.80 -1.89 -12.42
CA LEU A 71 15.77 -2.23 -13.38
C LEU A 71 14.46 -2.50 -12.64
N GLY A 72 13.47 -1.63 -12.82
CA GLY A 72 12.12 -1.86 -12.28
C GLY A 72 11.99 -1.74 -10.77
N ASN A 73 10.82 -2.12 -10.27
CA ASN A 73 10.54 -2.27 -8.84
C ASN A 73 10.94 -3.68 -8.36
N ASN A 74 10.93 -3.91 -7.05
CA ASN A 74 11.14 -5.25 -6.48
C ASN A 74 10.18 -6.27 -7.16
N PRO A 75 10.66 -7.45 -7.61
CA PRO A 75 9.83 -8.43 -8.31
C PRO A 75 8.58 -8.88 -7.54
N MET A 76 8.64 -8.91 -6.21
CA MET A 76 7.48 -9.24 -5.37
C MET A 76 6.39 -8.18 -5.45
N LEU A 77 6.78 -6.90 -5.54
CA LEU A 77 5.83 -5.80 -5.73
C LEU A 77 5.30 -5.79 -7.16
N ALA A 78 6.19 -5.92 -8.14
CA ALA A 78 5.81 -5.94 -9.55
C ALA A 78 4.90 -7.11 -9.90
N GLY A 79 5.09 -8.28 -9.28
CA GLY A 79 4.25 -9.45 -9.48
C GLY A 79 2.92 -9.41 -8.73
N ALA A 80 2.80 -8.58 -7.69
CA ALA A 80 1.57 -8.43 -6.92
C ALA A 80 0.64 -7.33 -7.45
N LEU A 81 1.15 -6.39 -8.26
CA LEU A 81 0.40 -5.30 -8.87
C LEU A 81 -0.15 -5.71 -10.25
N ASP A 82 -1.42 -5.39 -10.49
CA ASP A 82 -2.10 -5.65 -11.77
C ASP A 82 -1.73 -4.61 -12.83
N VAL A 83 -1.58 -3.35 -12.42
CA VAL A 83 -1.22 -2.22 -13.30
C VAL A 83 -0.47 -1.16 -12.50
N VAL A 84 0.46 -0.47 -13.17
CA VAL A 84 1.21 0.66 -12.59
C VAL A 84 1.11 1.86 -13.52
N PHE A 85 0.65 2.99 -12.99
CA PHE A 85 0.57 4.27 -13.69
C PHE A 85 1.77 5.14 -13.35
N SER A 86 2.32 5.86 -14.33
CA SER A 86 3.39 6.84 -14.10
C SER A 86 2.87 8.27 -13.90
N HIS A 87 1.59 8.50 -14.17
CA HIS A 87 0.96 9.80 -14.10
C HIS A 87 -0.42 9.71 -13.44
N THR A 88 -0.73 10.69 -12.58
CA THR A 88 -2.05 10.78 -11.92
C THR A 88 -3.19 10.91 -12.92
N GLY A 89 -2.97 11.59 -14.05
CA GLY A 89 -3.98 11.73 -15.10
C GLY A 89 -4.42 10.39 -15.72
N GLU A 90 -3.48 9.46 -15.90
CA GLU A 90 -3.79 8.12 -16.43
C GLU A 90 -4.59 7.31 -15.42
N LEU A 91 -4.17 7.33 -14.15
CA LEU A 91 -4.91 6.70 -13.05
C LEU A 91 -6.35 7.23 -12.96
N CYS A 92 -6.52 8.56 -12.97
CA CYS A 92 -7.85 9.19 -12.92
C CYS A 92 -8.72 8.87 -14.13
N SER A 93 -8.13 8.59 -15.30
CA SER A 93 -8.89 8.22 -16.51
C SER A 93 -9.29 6.74 -16.51
N TRP A 94 -8.63 5.93 -15.68
CA TRP A 94 -8.87 4.49 -15.57
C TRP A 94 -9.97 4.15 -14.55
N LEU A 95 -10.12 4.97 -13.51
CA LEU A 95 -11.19 4.88 -12.50
C LEU A 95 -12.56 5.27 -13.07
#